data_AF-A0A425W812-F1
#
_entry.id   AF-A0A425W812-F1
#
_cell.length_a   1.000
_cell.length_b   1.000
_cell.length_c   1.000
_cell.angle_alpha   90.00
_cell.angle_beta   90.00
_cell.angle_gamma   90.00
#
_symmetry.space_group_name_H-M   'P 1'
#
loop_
_entity.id
_entity.type
_entity.pdbx_description
1 polymer ?
#
loop_
_entity_poly.entity_id
_entity_poly.type
_entity_poly.pdbx_seq_one_letter_code
_entity_poly.pdbx_strand_id
1 'polypeptide(L)'
;MKKEQPKLKLIVGRNQGTIISQEAQRRLDSRINTLIRRMQDPTESEDTREKAKDALNRLIRKEEMKIQRVFEKGDEDASQLQWNIAMASRDHIAVDEGFLYRQMERIRSDNESAQMLLENLGRARWAIRRWERAHLLSEDGLKVKSETP
;
A
#
# COMPACT_ATOMS: atom_id res chain seq x y z
N MET A 1 25.41 -21.04 -51.02
CA MET A 1 25.41 -21.29 -49.57
C MET A 1 24.09 -20.77 -49.01
N LYS A 2 23.22 -21.63 -48.46
CA LYS A 2 22.02 -21.18 -47.75
C LYS A 2 22.49 -20.52 -46.45
N LYS A 3 22.27 -19.21 -46.29
CA LYS A 3 22.47 -18.53 -45.00
C LYS A 3 21.46 -19.16 -44.03
N GLU A 4 21.94 -19.95 -43.07
CA GLU A 4 21.10 -20.41 -41.97
C GLU A 4 20.54 -19.16 -41.28
N GLN A 5 19.21 -19.02 -41.27
CA GLN A 5 18.58 -17.96 -40.51
C GLN A 5 18.90 -18.22 -39.02
N PRO A 6 19.36 -17.20 -38.27
CA PRO A 6 19.61 -17.36 -36.86
C PRO A 6 18.30 -17.77 -36.17
N LYS A 7 18.33 -18.89 -35.45
CA LYS A 7 17.21 -19.32 -34.59
C LYS A 7 16.97 -18.24 -33.55
N LEU A 8 15.92 -17.43 -33.75
CA LEU A 8 15.43 -16.48 -32.76
C LEU A 8 15.06 -17.27 -31.49
N LYS A 9 15.82 -17.08 -30.42
CA LYS A 9 15.40 -17.50 -29.09
C LYS A 9 14.33 -16.50 -28.62
N LEU A 10 13.25 -17.00 -28.04
CA LEU A 10 12.20 -16.18 -27.43
C LEU A 10 12.40 -16.21 -25.91
N ILE A 11 12.55 -15.05 -25.28
CA ILE A 11 12.49 -14.97 -23.82
C ILE A 11 11.01 -14.89 -23.42
N VAL A 12 10.50 -16.01 -22.89
CA VAL A 12 9.20 -16.06 -22.20
C VAL A 12 9.48 -16.03 -20.71
N GLY A 13 9.24 -14.88 -20.07
CA GLY A 13 9.39 -14.78 -18.61
C GLY A 13 8.21 -15.40 -17.87
N ARG A 14 8.38 -15.61 -16.56
CA ARG A 14 7.28 -16.04 -15.68
C ARG A 14 6.35 -14.86 -15.39
N ASN A 15 5.05 -15.05 -15.59
CA ASN A 15 4.06 -14.10 -15.11
C ASN A 15 4.05 -14.13 -13.57
N GLN A 16 4.41 -13.02 -12.94
CA GLN A 16 4.17 -12.84 -11.51
C GLN A 16 2.72 -12.37 -11.28
N GLY A 17 2.14 -12.69 -10.13
CA GLY A 17 0.82 -12.22 -9.71
C GLY A 17 0.87 -10.84 -9.06
N THR A 18 -0.29 -10.19 -8.93
CA THR A 18 -0.45 -8.93 -8.19
C THR A 18 -0.16 -9.14 -6.71
N ILE A 19 0.50 -8.17 -6.08
CA ILE A 19 0.85 -8.20 -4.66
C ILE A 19 -0.35 -7.79 -3.78
N ILE A 20 -1.18 -6.86 -4.27
CA ILE A 20 -2.35 -6.36 -3.55
C ILE A 20 -3.62 -6.83 -4.27
N SER A 21 -4.47 -7.58 -3.58
CA SER A 21 -5.79 -7.93 -4.10
C SER A 21 -6.84 -6.88 -3.71
N GLN A 22 -7.80 -6.63 -4.61
CA GLN A 22 -8.94 -5.73 -4.34
C GLN A 22 -9.75 -6.17 -3.11
N GLU A 23 -9.87 -7.49 -2.87
CA GLU A 23 -10.56 -7.98 -1.69
C GLU A 23 -9.81 -7.69 -0.39
N ALA A 24 -8.47 -7.78 -0.41
CA ALA A 24 -7.65 -7.37 0.74
C ALA A 24 -7.82 -5.87 1.03
N GLN A 25 -7.88 -5.02 0.01
CA GLN A 25 -8.16 -3.59 0.17
C GLN A 25 -9.54 -3.34 0.81
N ARG A 26 -10.60 -3.96 0.30
CA ARG A 26 -11.96 -3.80 0.87
C ARG A 26 -12.03 -4.22 2.33
N ARG A 27 -11.38 -5.34 2.69
CA ARG A 27 -11.31 -5.81 4.09
C ARG A 27 -10.55 -4.84 4.98
N LEU A 28 -9.46 -4.27 4.48
CA LEU A 28 -8.70 -3.25 5.22
C LEU A 28 -9.54 -2.00 5.45
N ASP A 29 -10.22 -1.49 4.42
CA ASP A 29 -11.04 -0.29 4.52
C ASP A 29 -12.17 -0.46 5.52
N SER A 30 -12.86 -1.61 5.49
CA SER A 30 -13.87 -1.95 6.48
C SER A 30 -13.29 -1.95 7.89
N ARG A 31 -12.09 -2.50 8.08
CA ARG A 31 -11.42 -2.55 9.37
C ARG A 31 -11.00 -1.14 9.86
N ILE A 32 -10.43 -0.32 8.98
CA ILE A 32 -10.08 1.08 9.29
C ILE A 32 -11.33 1.85 9.73
N ASN A 33 -12.40 1.80 8.94
CA ASN A 33 -13.65 2.49 9.24
C ASN A 33 -14.28 2.02 10.57
N THR A 34 -14.20 0.73 10.87
CA THR A 34 -14.70 0.18 12.13
C THR A 34 -13.93 0.72 13.33
N LEU A 35 -12.58 0.74 13.24
CA LEU A 35 -11.74 1.27 14.31
C LEU A 35 -11.92 2.78 14.50
N ILE A 36 -12.03 3.54 13.40
CA ILE A 36 -12.32 4.98 13.46
C ILE A 36 -13.65 5.23 14.16
N ARG A 37 -14.71 4.48 13.78
CA ARG A 37 -16.04 4.63 14.39
C ARG A 37 -15.99 4.37 15.88
N ARG A 38 -15.40 3.25 16.31
CA ARG A 38 -15.30 2.91 17.74
C ARG A 38 -14.48 3.91 18.53
N MET A 39 -13.36 4.39 17.97
CA MET A 39 -12.54 5.42 18.60
C MET A 39 -13.31 6.74 18.78
N GLN A 40 -14.18 7.10 17.84
CA GLN A 40 -14.95 8.34 17.86
C GLN A 40 -16.32 8.24 18.54
N ASP A 41 -16.73 7.03 18.95
CA ASP A 41 -18.06 6.79 19.53
C ASP A 41 -18.11 7.28 20.99
N PRO A 42 -18.87 8.33 21.31
CA PRO A 42 -18.93 8.85 22.68
C PRO A 42 -19.62 7.90 23.66
N THR A 43 -20.31 6.86 23.19
CA THR A 43 -20.96 5.84 24.04
C THR A 43 -19.99 4.76 24.51
N GLU A 44 -18.85 4.61 23.85
CA GLU A 44 -17.78 3.68 24.24
C GLU A 44 -16.94 4.26 25.37
N SER A 45 -16.45 3.40 26.28
CA SER A 45 -15.56 3.83 27.34
C SER A 45 -14.25 4.39 26.79
N GLU A 46 -13.60 5.29 27.54
CA GLU A 46 -12.31 5.87 27.13
C GLU A 46 -11.23 4.80 26.88
N ASP A 47 -11.12 3.79 27.76
CA ASP A 47 -10.23 2.64 27.55
C ASP A 47 -10.52 1.90 26.23
N THR A 48 -11.79 1.76 25.85
CA THR A 48 -12.17 1.10 24.59
C THR A 48 -11.81 1.95 23.38
N ARG A 49 -12.02 3.27 23.47
CA ARG A 49 -11.63 4.24 22.44
C ARG A 49 -10.12 4.30 22.26
N GLU A 50 -9.37 4.28 23.35
CA GLU A 50 -7.90 4.26 23.35
C GLU A 50 -7.36 2.95 22.74
N LYS A 51 -7.95 1.80 23.09
CA LYS A 51 -7.63 0.51 22.45
C LYS A 51 -7.93 0.53 20.95
N ALA A 52 -8.99 1.20 20.51
CA ALA A 52 -9.31 1.36 19.09
C ALA A 52 -8.27 2.25 18.38
N LYS A 53 -7.83 3.36 18.99
CA LYS A 53 -6.73 4.20 18.51
C LYS A 53 -5.44 3.40 18.35
N ASP A 54 -5.05 2.64 19.37
CA ASP A 54 -3.85 1.81 19.35
C ASP A 54 -3.91 0.72 18.29
N ALA A 55 -5.06 0.06 18.14
CA ALA A 55 -5.28 -0.91 17.08
C ALA A 55 -5.16 -0.26 15.69
N LEU A 56 -5.65 0.96 15.52
CA LEU A 56 -5.54 1.72 14.28
C LEU A 56 -4.09 2.13 13.99
N ASN A 57 -3.34 2.60 14.99
CA ASN A 57 -1.91 2.90 14.89
C ASN A 57 -1.09 1.66 14.49
N ARG A 58 -1.34 0.50 15.12
CA ARG A 58 -0.69 -0.76 14.75
C ARG A 58 -1.03 -1.18 13.31
N LEU A 59 -2.29 -1.00 12.90
CA LEU A 59 -2.72 -1.31 11.55
C LEU A 59 -2.01 -0.42 10.53
N ILE A 60 -1.95 0.89 10.76
CA ILE A 60 -1.25 1.84 9.88
C ILE A 60 0.20 1.40 9.68
N ARG A 61 0.96 1.17 10.76
CA ARG A 61 2.36 0.74 10.66
C ARG A 61 2.52 -0.55 9.86
N LYS A 62 1.63 -1.53 10.07
CA LYS A 62 1.67 -2.81 9.36
C LYS A 62 1.44 -2.64 7.86
N GLU A 63 0.47 -1.82 7.48
CA GLU A 63 0.15 -1.60 6.07
C GLU A 63 1.20 -0.72 5.38
N GLU A 64 1.81 0.26 6.05
CA GLU A 64 2.94 1.02 5.52
C GLU A 64 4.12 0.12 5.15
N MET A 65 4.47 -0.84 6.02
CA MET A 65 5.52 -1.81 5.71
C MET A 65 5.18 -2.73 4.53
N LYS A 66 3.90 -2.96 4.24
CA LYS A 66 3.50 -3.74 3.06
C LYS A 66 3.55 -2.89 1.80
N ILE A 67 3.08 -1.65 1.87
CA ILE A 67 3.14 -0.68 0.78
C ILE A 67 4.59 -0.46 0.36
N GLN A 68 5.49 -0.27 1.33
CA GLN A 68 6.92 -0.15 1.09
C GLN A 68 7.47 -1.35 0.31
N ARG A 69 7.11 -2.58 0.73
CA ARG A 69 7.49 -3.81 0.03
C ARG A 69 6.92 -3.92 -1.38
N VAL A 70 5.74 -3.36 -1.64
CA VAL A 70 5.15 -3.33 -2.98
C VAL A 70 5.98 -2.45 -3.91
N PHE A 71 6.38 -1.27 -3.45
CA PHE A 71 7.25 -0.38 -4.23
C PHE A 71 8.63 -0.98 -4.46
N GLU A 72 9.27 -1.53 -3.42
CA GLU A 72 10.56 -2.23 -3.54
C GLU A 72 10.49 -3.35 -4.58
N LYS A 73 9.42 -4.16 -4.53
CA LYS A 73 9.23 -5.25 -5.47
C LYS A 73 8.95 -4.75 -6.90
N GLY A 74 8.18 -3.69 -7.03
CA GLY A 74 7.93 -3.02 -8.31
C GLY A 74 9.22 -2.53 -8.96
N ASP A 75 10.11 -1.92 -8.18
CA ASP A 75 11.42 -1.44 -8.64
C ASP A 75 12.36 -2.59 -9.04
N GLU A 76 12.41 -3.67 -8.25
CA GLU A 76 13.15 -4.90 -8.59
C GLU A 76 12.65 -5.49 -9.91
N ASP A 77 11.34 -5.65 -10.06
CA ASP A 77 10.74 -6.27 -11.23
C ASP A 77 10.91 -5.37 -12.48
N ALA A 78 10.80 -4.04 -12.34
CA ALA A 78 11.08 -3.09 -13.41
C ALA A 78 12.56 -3.15 -13.85
N SER A 79 13.49 -3.20 -12.89
CA SER A 79 14.92 -3.33 -13.17
C SER A 79 15.25 -4.64 -13.90
N GLN A 80 14.63 -5.75 -13.48
CA GLN A 80 14.79 -7.04 -14.14
C GLN A 80 14.24 -7.03 -15.58
N LEU A 81 13.10 -6.38 -15.82
CA LEU A 81 12.55 -6.22 -17.17
C LEU A 81 13.49 -5.40 -18.06
N GLN A 82 14.01 -4.28 -17.56
CA GLN A 82 14.98 -3.46 -18.28
C GLN A 82 16.24 -4.26 -18.64
N TRP A 83 16.77 -5.03 -17.69
CA TRP A 83 17.94 -5.89 -17.93
C TRP A 83 17.65 -6.96 -19.00
N ASN A 84 16.49 -7.63 -18.93
CA ASN A 84 16.08 -8.61 -19.93
C ASN A 84 15.98 -8.00 -21.34
N ILE A 85 15.42 -6.80 -21.46
CA ILE A 85 15.31 -6.06 -22.73
C ILE A 85 16.70 -5.68 -23.26
N ALA A 86 17.58 -5.18 -22.40
CA ALA A 86 18.94 -4.81 -22.79
C ALA A 86 19.75 -6.02 -23.29
N MET A 87 19.67 -7.15 -22.59
CA MET A 87 20.32 -8.39 -23.01
C MET A 87 19.74 -8.92 -24.31
N ALA A 88 18.42 -8.90 -24.47
CA ALA A 88 17.78 -9.33 -25.71
C ALA A 88 18.16 -8.46 -26.91
N SER A 89 18.24 -7.14 -26.70
CA SER A 89 18.68 -6.18 -27.72
C SER A 89 20.13 -6.40 -28.13
N ARG A 90 21.01 -6.67 -27.16
CA ARG A 90 22.42 -6.98 -27.42
C ARG A 90 22.60 -8.26 -28.23
N ASP A 91 21.89 -9.31 -27.87
CA ASP A 91 22.07 -10.64 -28.44
C ASP A 91 21.13 -10.94 -29.62
N HIS A 92 20.37 -9.93 -30.09
CA HIS A 92 19.38 -10.04 -31.18
C HIS A 92 18.34 -11.16 -30.92
N ILE A 93 17.92 -11.28 -29.67
CA ILE A 93 16.94 -12.24 -29.18
C ILE A 93 15.56 -11.58 -29.21
N ALA A 94 14.54 -12.31 -29.67
CA ALA A 94 13.17 -11.80 -29.61
C ALA A 94 12.63 -11.83 -28.17
N VAL A 95 11.93 -10.77 -27.78
CA VAL A 95 11.18 -10.73 -26.52
C VAL A 95 9.69 -10.79 -26.84
N ASP A 96 8.93 -11.56 -26.06
CA ASP A 96 7.47 -11.57 -26.15
C ASP A 96 6.92 -10.21 -25.65
N GLU A 97 6.45 -9.38 -26.58
CA GLU A 97 5.82 -8.08 -26.28
C GLU A 97 4.59 -8.23 -25.38
N GLY A 98 3.82 -9.31 -25.53
CA GLY A 98 2.69 -9.62 -24.68
C GLY A 98 3.11 -9.93 -23.25
N PHE A 99 4.25 -10.60 -23.06
CA PHE A 99 4.85 -10.78 -21.74
C PHE A 99 5.28 -9.44 -21.12
N LEU A 100 5.99 -8.60 -21.87
CA LEU A 100 6.43 -7.28 -21.39
C LEU A 100 5.23 -6.43 -20.97
N TYR A 101 4.20 -6.35 -21.82
CA TYR A 101 2.98 -5.62 -21.53
C TYR A 101 2.30 -6.11 -20.25
N ARG A 102 2.13 -7.42 -20.08
CA ARG A 102 1.52 -7.99 -18.86
C ARG A 102 2.33 -7.65 -17.60
N GLN A 103 3.66 -7.65 -17.67
CA GLN A 103 4.49 -7.33 -16.51
C GLN A 103 4.47 -5.84 -16.18
N MET A 104 4.51 -4.96 -17.18
CA MET A 104 4.37 -3.52 -16.99
C MET A 104 3.01 -3.17 -16.39
N GLU A 105 1.93 -3.74 -16.93
CA GLU A 105 0.57 -3.48 -16.43
C GLU A 105 0.38 -3.98 -15.00
N ARG A 106 0.98 -5.12 -14.64
CA ARG A 106 0.97 -5.62 -13.26
C ARG A 106 1.68 -4.65 -12.31
N ILE A 107 2.91 -4.22 -12.63
CA ILE A 107 3.68 -3.28 -11.79
C ILE A 107 2.89 -1.98 -11.60
N ARG A 108 2.31 -1.47 -12.69
CA ARG A 108 1.43 -0.30 -12.64
C ARG A 108 0.22 -0.53 -11.72
N SER A 109 -0.50 -1.64 -11.90
CA SER A 109 -1.69 -1.98 -11.09
C SER A 109 -1.36 -2.14 -9.59
N ASP A 110 -0.21 -2.73 -9.26
CA ASP A 110 0.25 -2.87 -7.89
C ASP A 110 0.61 -1.49 -7.28
N ASN A 111 1.24 -0.61 -8.06
CA ASN A 111 1.53 0.76 -7.64
C ASN A 111 0.27 1.60 -7.42
N GLU A 112 -0.71 1.54 -8.32
CA GLU A 112 -2.01 2.21 -8.16
C GLU A 112 -2.72 1.70 -6.90
N SER A 113 -2.68 0.38 -6.66
CA SER A 113 -3.25 -0.24 -5.46
C SER A 113 -2.56 0.20 -4.17
N ALA A 114 -1.23 0.34 -4.21
CA ALA A 114 -0.44 0.84 -3.08
C ALA A 114 -0.74 2.32 -2.78
N GLN A 115 -0.93 3.14 -3.81
CA GLN A 115 -1.32 4.55 -3.66
C GLN A 115 -2.70 4.70 -3.02
N MET A 116 -3.69 3.93 -3.46
CA MET A 116 -5.02 3.91 -2.82
C MET A 116 -4.93 3.52 -1.34
N LEU A 117 -4.10 2.55 -1.00
CA LEU A 117 -3.87 2.17 0.39
C LEU A 117 -3.25 3.32 1.19
N LEU A 118 -2.28 4.06 0.64
CA LEU A 118 -1.70 5.24 1.30
C LEU A 118 -2.74 6.29 1.62
N GLU A 119 -3.69 6.57 0.72
CA GLU A 119 -4.79 7.50 0.98
C GLU A 119 -5.67 7.04 2.15
N ASN A 120 -5.95 5.74 2.23
CA ASN A 120 -6.75 5.15 3.32
C ASN A 120 -6.03 5.27 4.66
N LEU A 121 -4.72 5.07 4.67
CA LEU A 121 -3.88 5.29 5.85
C LEU A 121 -3.80 6.77 6.22
N GLY A 122 -3.77 7.68 5.23
CA GLY A 122 -3.85 9.12 5.44
C GLY A 122 -5.13 9.52 6.17
N ARG A 123 -6.29 8.97 5.74
CA ARG A 123 -7.58 9.15 6.41
C ARG A 123 -7.55 8.65 7.86
N ALA A 124 -6.99 7.48 8.11
CA ALA A 124 -6.85 6.91 9.44
C ALA A 124 -5.97 7.78 10.36
N ARG A 125 -4.79 8.22 9.88
CA ARG A 125 -3.88 9.12 10.61
C ARG A 125 -4.56 10.44 10.98
N TRP A 126 -5.34 11.00 10.06
CA TRP A 126 -6.08 12.22 10.33
C TRP A 126 -7.17 12.04 11.38
N ALA A 127 -7.89 10.91 11.37
CA ALA A 127 -8.90 10.59 12.38
C ALA A 127 -8.27 10.49 13.79
N ILE A 128 -7.10 9.86 13.91
CA ILE A 128 -6.33 9.77 15.16
C ILE A 128 -5.94 11.17 15.64
N ARG A 129 -5.28 11.98 14.80
CA ARG A 129 -4.86 13.35 15.16
C ARG A 129 -6.02 14.25 15.57
N ARG A 130 -7.20 14.07 14.97
CA ARG A 130 -8.40 14.80 15.36
C ARG A 130 -8.88 14.37 16.75
N TRP A 131 -8.95 13.06 16.99
CA TRP A 131 -9.34 12.51 18.28
C TRP A 131 -8.41 12.96 19.40
N GLU A 132 -7.09 12.86 19.20
CA GLU A 132 -6.07 13.30 20.16
C GLU A 132 -6.22 14.78 20.52
N ARG A 133 -6.43 15.64 19.51
CA ARG A 133 -6.67 17.08 19.74
C ARG A 133 -7.94 17.34 20.55
N ALA A 134 -9.02 16.61 20.30
CA ALA A 134 -10.25 16.75 21.08
C ALA A 134 -10.05 16.33 22.54
N HIS A 135 -9.24 15.28 22.79
CA HIS A 135 -8.95 14.80 24.14
C HIS A 135 -8.04 15.77 24.91
N LEU A 136 -7.01 16.31 24.27
CA LEU A 136 -6.15 17.34 24.88
C LEU A 136 -6.96 18.59 25.28
N LEU A 137 -7.87 19.04 24.42
CA LEU A 137 -8.73 20.19 24.71
C LEU A 137 -9.75 19.93 25.83
N SER A 138 -10.18 18.67 26.04
CA SER A 138 -11.06 18.31 27.15
C SER A 138 -10.34 18.24 28.50
N GLU A 139 -9.06 17.84 28.53
CA GLU A 139 -8.26 17.82 29.77
C GLU A 139 -7.83 19.22 30.21
N ASP A 140 -7.45 20.10 29.28
CA ASP A 140 -7.08 21.49 29.59
C ASP A 140 -8.29 22.35 29.96
N GLY A 141 -9.48 22.06 29.41
CA GLY A 141 -10.73 22.74 29.77
C GLY A 141 -11.23 22.43 31.20
N LEU A 142 -10.77 21.34 31.80
CA LEU A 142 -11.08 20.95 33.19
C LEU A 142 -10.19 21.65 34.22
N LYS A 143 -8.93 21.98 33.88
CA LYS A 143 -8.02 22.68 34.80
C LYS A 143 -8.36 24.16 34.99
N VAL A 144 -8.99 24.81 33.99
CA VAL A 144 -9.33 26.25 34.06
C VAL A 144 -10.63 26.51 34.84
N LYS A 145 -11.48 25.50 35.06
CA LYS A 145 -12.73 25.65 35.84
C LYS A 145 -12.61 25.32 37.33
N SER A 146 -11.50 24.77 37.79
CA SER A 146 -11.23 24.48 39.20
C SER A 146 -10.50 25.60 39.94
N GLU A 147 -10.07 26.64 39.24
CA GLU A 147 -9.47 27.84 39.83
C GLU A 147 -10.34 29.05 39.48
N THR A 148 -11.45 29.22 40.19
CA THR A 148 -12.09 30.51 40.35
C THR A 148 -12.32 30.69 41.85
N PRO A 149 -11.78 31.76 42.46
CA PRO A 149 -11.69 31.92 43.92
C PRO A 149 -13.05 32.03 44.63
#